data_AF-A0A1F3SN63-F1
#
_entry.id   AF-A0A1F3SN63-F1
#
_cell.length_a   1.000
_cell.length_b   1.000
_cell.length_c   1.000
_cell.angle_alpha   90.00
_cell.angle_beta   90.00
_cell.angle_gamma   90.00
#
_symmetry.space_group_name_H-M   'P 1'
#
loop_
_entity.id
_entity.type
_entity.pdbx_description
1 polymer ?
#
loop_
_entity_poly.entity_id
_entity_poly.type
_entity_poly.pdbx_seq_one_letter_code
_entity_poly.pdbx_strand_id
1 'polypeptide(L)'
;MSEVLKIKNEEGDRGKTEEGTKKRGRKPKNFKEVYRINREQTKFFVDLTKEKENLDKVFQLLESANQKPYGKEILFKDLALFAIDKVSAKDIEKLQEGSLTEMEKVDRALDEFNKKNGTNLGLGEFLVKKLSIS
;
A
#
# COMPACT_ATOMS: atom_id res chain seq x y z
N MET A 1 1.33 3.31 -28.41
CA MET A 1 0.16 3.00 -27.56
C MET A 1 0.19 1.51 -27.26
N SER A 2 0.69 1.20 -26.06
CA SER A 2 0.64 -0.08 -25.32
C SER A 2 0.55 -1.39 -26.11
N GLU A 3 1.72 -1.99 -26.34
CA GLU A 3 1.89 -3.39 -26.72
C GLU A 3 1.52 -4.30 -25.54
N VAL A 4 0.34 -4.93 -25.64
CA VAL A 4 -0.04 -6.06 -24.80
C VAL A 4 0.64 -7.29 -25.39
N LEU A 5 1.76 -7.70 -24.81
CA LEU A 5 2.54 -8.86 -25.24
C LEU A 5 1.78 -10.16 -24.96
N LYS A 6 1.39 -10.79 -26.07
CA LYS A 6 0.92 -12.17 -26.22
C LYS A 6 2.03 -13.15 -25.81
N ILE A 7 1.70 -14.19 -25.05
CA ILE A 7 2.52 -15.41 -24.96
C ILE A 7 1.61 -16.62 -25.21
N LYS A 8 2.04 -17.43 -26.18
CA LYS A 8 1.40 -18.61 -26.76
C LYS A 8 1.24 -19.75 -25.75
N ASN A 9 0.13 -20.48 -25.87
CA ASN A 9 -0.02 -21.86 -25.39
C ASN A 9 0.55 -22.82 -26.45
N GLU A 10 1.31 -23.81 -26.01
CA GLU A 10 1.36 -25.17 -26.57
C GLU A 10 2.03 -26.10 -25.53
N GLU A 11 1.56 -27.36 -25.52
CA GLU A 11 1.48 -28.31 -24.42
C GLU A 11 2.80 -29.06 -24.09
N GLY A 12 2.87 -29.67 -22.88
CA GLY A 12 3.87 -30.71 -22.61
C GLY A 12 4.20 -31.00 -21.14
N ASP A 13 3.29 -31.69 -20.44
CA ASP A 13 3.52 -32.85 -19.54
C ASP A 13 4.52 -32.79 -18.35
N ARG A 14 4.06 -33.43 -17.27
CA ARG A 14 4.72 -34.01 -16.07
C ARG A 14 4.79 -33.17 -14.81
N GLY A 15 3.91 -33.56 -13.90
CA GLY A 15 3.87 -33.13 -12.52
C GLY A 15 5.14 -33.43 -11.73
N LYS A 16 5.29 -32.66 -10.66
CA LYS A 16 5.84 -33.10 -9.38
C LYS A 16 5.40 -32.10 -8.31
N THR A 17 4.50 -32.58 -7.46
CA THR A 17 4.32 -32.16 -6.08
C THR A 17 5.65 -32.15 -5.36
N GLU A 18 6.15 -30.99 -4.95
CA GLU A 18 7.10 -30.89 -3.85
C GLU A 18 6.79 -29.64 -3.01
N GLU A 19 6.07 -29.90 -1.92
CA GLU A 19 6.10 -29.09 -0.70
C GLU A 19 7.56 -28.93 -0.25
N GLY A 20 8.21 -27.88 -0.72
CA GLY A 20 9.52 -27.46 -0.26
C GLY A 20 9.41 -26.11 0.42
N THR A 21 9.01 -26.09 1.70
CA THR A 21 9.24 -24.92 2.55
C THR A 21 10.74 -24.67 2.63
N LYS A 22 11.27 -23.84 1.71
CA LYS A 22 12.67 -23.46 1.68
C LYS A 22 13.01 -22.83 3.04
N LYS A 23 13.96 -23.45 3.73
CA LYS A 23 14.55 -22.96 4.98
C LYS A 23 14.84 -21.46 4.83
N ARG A 24 14.37 -20.65 5.78
CA ARG A 24 14.54 -19.19 5.82
C ARG A 24 16.03 -18.84 5.88
N GLY A 25 16.67 -18.74 4.73
CA GLY A 25 18.00 -18.16 4.60
C GLY A 25 17.98 -16.67 4.93
N ARG A 26 19.14 -16.12 5.30
CA ARG A 26 19.32 -14.68 5.51
C ARG A 26 18.99 -13.95 4.21
N LYS A 27 17.88 -13.21 4.20
CA LYS A 27 17.51 -12.35 3.05
C LYS A 27 18.67 -11.37 2.79
N PRO A 28 19.11 -11.19 1.53
CA PRO A 28 20.18 -10.25 1.21
C PRO A 28 19.78 -8.81 1.57
N LYS A 29 20.79 -7.97 1.87
CA LYS A 29 20.62 -6.67 2.53
C LYS A 29 19.72 -5.65 1.79
N ASN A 30 19.33 -5.91 0.54
CA ASN A 30 18.46 -5.05 -0.28
C ASN A 30 17.26 -5.81 -0.89
N PHE A 31 16.79 -6.90 -0.25
CA PHE A 31 15.66 -7.67 -0.77
C PHE A 31 14.33 -6.90 -0.59
N LYS A 32 13.90 -6.18 -1.64
CA LYS A 32 12.51 -5.69 -1.73
C LYS A 32 11.61 -6.86 -2.16
N GLU A 33 10.75 -7.32 -1.26
CA GLU A 33 9.70 -8.25 -1.64
C GLU A 33 8.78 -7.59 -2.66
N VAL A 34 8.69 -8.17 -3.85
CA VAL A 34 7.68 -7.77 -4.83
C VAL A 34 6.32 -8.07 -4.20
N TYR A 35 5.52 -7.03 -3.99
CA TYR A 35 4.17 -7.18 -3.44
C TYR A 35 3.35 -8.09 -4.38
N ARG A 36 2.98 -9.27 -3.88
CA ARG A 36 2.12 -10.22 -4.60
C ARG A 36 0.79 -10.30 -3.88
N ILE A 37 -0.28 -9.95 -4.57
CA ILE A 37 -1.64 -10.07 -4.04
C ILE A 37 -2.02 -11.55 -4.00
N ASN A 38 -2.41 -12.04 -2.83
CA ASN A 38 -3.04 -13.35 -2.71
C ASN A 38 -4.52 -13.25 -3.09
N ARG A 39 -4.86 -13.68 -4.30
CA ARG A 39 -6.25 -13.65 -4.80
C ARG A 39 -7.15 -14.72 -4.18
N GLU A 40 -6.60 -15.69 -3.46
CA GLU A 40 -7.35 -16.73 -2.77
C GLU A 40 -7.76 -16.31 -1.35
N GLN A 41 -7.23 -15.19 -0.85
CA GLN A 41 -7.58 -14.68 0.47
C GLN A 41 -9.03 -14.17 0.48
N THR A 42 -9.87 -14.84 1.27
CA THR A 42 -11.30 -14.52 1.42
C THR A 42 -11.63 -13.77 2.71
N LYS A 43 -10.73 -13.83 3.70
CA LYS A 43 -10.92 -13.21 5.02
C LYS A 43 -9.95 -12.04 5.21
N PHE A 44 -10.49 -10.90 5.61
CA PHE A 44 -9.75 -9.72 6.01
C PHE A 44 -10.13 -9.38 7.44
N PHE A 45 -9.14 -9.14 8.29
CA PHE A 45 -9.33 -8.67 9.66
C PHE A 45 -8.49 -7.41 9.85
N VAL A 46 -9.03 -6.46 10.60
CA VAL A 46 -8.35 -5.22 10.97
C VAL A 46 -8.16 -5.28 12.48
N ASP A 47 -6.90 -5.23 12.91
CA ASP A 47 -6.56 -5.20 14.33
C ASP A 47 -6.32 -3.75 14.75
N LEU A 48 -7.23 -3.20 15.56
CA LEU A 48 -7.15 -1.84 16.11
C LEU A 48 -6.74 -1.83 17.59
N THR A 49 -6.25 -2.94 18.14
CA THR A 49 -5.93 -3.07 19.58
C THR A 49 -4.94 -2.00 20.06
N LYS A 50 -4.02 -1.57 19.20
CA LYS A 50 -3.01 -0.54 19.52
C LYS A 50 -3.42 0.88 19.10
N GLU A 51 -4.50 1.02 18.34
CA GLU A 51 -4.93 2.28 17.73
C GLU A 51 -6.28 2.73 18.30
N LYS A 52 -6.28 3.07 19.59
CA LYS A 52 -7.51 3.42 20.34
C LYS A 52 -8.29 4.57 19.69
N GLU A 53 -7.61 5.59 19.19
CA GLU A 53 -8.28 6.72 18.52
C GLU A 53 -9.01 6.30 17.24
N ASN A 54 -8.44 5.38 16.47
CA ASN A 54 -9.07 4.88 15.24
C ASN A 54 -10.21 3.92 15.58
N LEU A 55 -10.08 3.14 16.65
CA LEU A 55 -11.15 2.31 17.19
C LEU A 55 -12.37 3.15 17.60
N ASP A 56 -12.15 4.25 18.33
CA ASP A 56 -13.23 5.16 18.75
C ASP A 56 -13.96 5.78 17.55
N LYS A 57 -13.21 6.19 16.52
CA LYS A 57 -13.81 6.69 15.27
C LYS A 57 -14.70 5.64 14.60
N VAL A 58 -14.27 4.37 14.60
CA VAL A 58 -15.07 3.26 14.05
C VAL A 58 -16.36 3.10 14.83
N PHE A 59 -16.31 3.14 16.16
CA PHE A 59 -17.53 3.06 16.98
C PHE A 59 -18.49 4.22 16.76
N GLN A 60 -18.00 5.46 16.72
CA GLN A 60 -18.83 6.63 16.42
C GLN A 60 -19.50 6.55 15.03
N LEU A 61 -18.78 6.05 14.03
CA LEU A 61 -19.34 5.83 12.70
C LEU A 61 -20.42 4.74 12.69
N LEU A 62 -20.22 3.66 13.45
CA LEU A 62 -21.22 2.60 13.57
C LEU A 62 -22.47 3.06 14.30
N GLU A 63 -22.32 3.82 15.39
CA GLU A 63 -23.44 4.40 16.14
C GLU A 63 -24.25 5.32 15.22
N SER A 64 -23.60 6.28 14.56
CA SER A 64 -24.28 7.21 13.65
C SER A 64 -24.93 6.52 12.45
N ALA A 65 -24.28 5.51 11.86
CA ALA A 65 -24.86 4.75 10.76
C ALA A 65 -26.11 3.95 11.18
N ASN A 66 -26.17 3.50 12.43
CA ASN A 66 -27.30 2.75 12.97
C ASN A 66 -28.38 3.61 13.63
N GLN A 67 -28.22 4.94 13.69
CA GLN A 67 -29.30 5.86 14.08
C GLN A 67 -30.35 5.98 12.96
N LYS A 68 -31.10 4.90 12.74
CA LYS A 68 -32.14 4.81 11.72
C LYS A 68 -33.39 4.11 12.24
N PRO A 69 -34.58 4.45 11.73
CA PRO A 69 -35.84 3.90 12.24
C PRO A 69 -36.13 2.47 11.76
N TYR A 70 -35.56 2.04 10.63
CA TYR A 70 -35.85 0.74 10.01
C TYR A 70 -34.62 0.14 9.31
N GLY A 71 -34.70 -1.16 9.05
CA GLY A 71 -33.69 -1.91 8.30
C GLY A 71 -32.78 -2.76 9.19
N LYS A 72 -31.88 -3.51 8.55
CA LYS A 72 -30.89 -4.36 9.26
C LYS A 72 -29.80 -3.50 9.90
N GLU A 73 -29.24 -3.97 11.00
CA GLU A 73 -28.06 -3.38 11.62
C GLU A 73 -26.89 -3.30 10.62
N ILE A 74 -26.23 -2.16 10.57
CA ILE A 74 -25.04 -1.91 9.78
C ILE A 74 -23.84 -2.38 10.58
N LEU A 75 -23.13 -3.37 10.05
CA LEU A 75 -21.91 -3.89 10.66
C LEU A 75 -20.69 -3.21 10.04
N PHE A 76 -19.53 -3.39 10.69
CA PHE A 76 -18.26 -2.88 10.16
C PHE A 76 -17.97 -3.37 8.73
N LYS A 77 -18.38 -4.60 8.40
CA LYS A 77 -18.25 -5.15 7.04
C LYS A 77 -18.96 -4.26 6.01
N ASP A 78 -20.16 -3.78 6.31
CA ASP A 78 -20.96 -2.99 5.38
C ASP A 78 -20.32 -1.61 5.17
N LEU A 79 -19.84 -0.99 6.25
CA LEU A 79 -19.06 0.26 6.18
C LEU A 79 -17.78 0.08 5.36
N ALA A 80 -17.05 -1.01 5.58
CA ALA A 80 -15.81 -1.29 4.87
C ALA A 80 -16.05 -1.50 3.36
N LEU A 81 -17.06 -2.29 2.99
CA LEU A 81 -17.42 -2.50 1.59
C LEU A 81 -17.86 -1.20 0.92
N PHE A 82 -18.69 -0.40 1.60
CA PHE A 82 -19.11 0.90 1.10
C PHE A 82 -17.94 1.88 0.92
N ALA A 83 -16.98 1.86 1.84
CA ALA A 83 -15.81 2.72 1.77
C ALA A 83 -14.89 2.34 0.61
N ILE A 84 -14.69 1.03 0.35
CA ILE A 84 -13.86 0.53 -0.76
C ILE A 84 -14.33 1.09 -2.10
N ASP A 85 -15.64 1.12 -2.34
CA ASP A 85 -16.22 1.64 -3.58
C ASP A 85 -16.02 3.16 -3.75
N LYS A 86 -15.76 3.88 -2.65
CA LYS A 86 -15.55 5.33 -2.65
C LYS A 86 -14.08 5.74 -2.70
N VAL A 87 -13.15 4.81 -2.53
CA VAL A 87 -11.71 5.13 -2.58
C VAL A 87 -11.35 5.63 -3.98
N SER A 88 -10.97 6.90 -4.08
CA SER A 88 -10.54 7.50 -5.34
C SER A 88 -9.04 7.31 -5.59
N ALA A 89 -8.59 7.53 -6.82
CA ALA A 89 -7.15 7.52 -7.15
C ALA A 89 -6.35 8.51 -6.29
N LYS A 90 -6.92 9.68 -5.97
CA LYS A 90 -6.28 10.67 -5.09
C LYS A 90 -6.14 10.18 -3.65
N ASP A 91 -7.08 9.39 -3.17
CA ASP A 91 -7.02 8.81 -1.83
C ASP A 91 -5.96 7.70 -1.76
N ILE A 92 -5.78 6.94 -2.85
CA ILE A 92 -4.69 5.97 -2.98
C ILE A 92 -3.33 6.69 -2.94
N GLU A 93 -3.18 7.81 -3.66
CA GLU A 93 -1.94 8.61 -3.62
C GLU A 93 -1.64 9.11 -2.21
N LYS A 94 -2.65 9.61 -1.49
CA LYS A 94 -2.50 10.02 -0.09
C LYS A 94 -2.14 8.86 0.82
N LEU A 95 -2.73 7.68 0.62
CA LEU A 95 -2.41 6.48 1.39
C LEU A 95 -0.94 6.07 1.18
N GLN A 96 -0.48 6.11 -0.07
CA GLN A 96 0.92 5.85 -0.42
C GLN A 96 1.85 6.90 0.22
N GLU A 97 1.48 8.19 0.18
CA GLU A 97 2.27 9.25 0.81
C GLU A 97 2.32 9.12 2.34
N GLY A 98 1.21 8.72 2.96
CA GLY A 98 1.13 8.43 4.39
C GLY A 98 1.96 7.22 4.81
N SER A 99 2.22 6.28 3.89
CA SER A 99 3.07 5.11 4.17
C SER A 99 4.58 5.40 4.15
N LEU A 100 4.99 6.56 3.64
CA LEU A 100 6.41 6.94 3.56
C LEU A 100 6.91 7.45 4.92
N THR A 101 8.10 7.00 5.29
CA THR A 101 8.87 7.60 6.39
C THR A 101 9.37 9.00 6.03
N GLU A 102 9.77 9.78 7.04
CA GLU A 102 10.27 11.15 6.83
C GLU A 102 11.47 11.18 5.87
N MET A 103 12.43 10.27 6.02
CA MET A 103 13.59 10.17 5.13
C MET A 103 13.20 9.77 3.70
N GLU A 104 12.24 8.85 3.54
CA GLU A 104 11.77 8.45 2.20
C GLU A 104 11.04 9.59 1.49
N LYS A 105 10.35 10.47 2.24
CA LYS A 105 9.78 11.70 1.67
C LYS A 105 10.87 12.66 1.19
N VAL A 106 11.98 12.78 1.94
CA VAL A 106 13.14 13.60 1.54
C VAL A 106 13.82 13.01 0.30
N ASP A 107 14.05 11.70 0.26
CA ASP A 107 14.64 11.02 -0.89
C ASP A 107 13.78 11.16 -2.15
N ARG A 108 12.45 11.02 -2.01
CA ARG A 108 11.52 11.27 -3.12
C ARG A 108 11.60 12.72 -3.60
N ALA A 109 11.67 13.70 -2.70
CA ALA A 109 11.79 15.11 -3.06
C ALA A 109 13.12 15.42 -3.76
N LEU A 110 14.21 14.78 -3.33
CA LEU A 110 15.51 14.84 -3.98
C LEU A 110 15.44 14.28 -5.41
N ASP A 111 14.88 13.08 -5.58
CA ASP A 111 14.73 12.43 -6.88
C ASP A 111 13.87 13.27 -7.83
N GLU A 112 12.75 13.83 -7.35
CA GLU A 112 11.90 14.72 -8.13
C GLU A 112 12.62 16.02 -8.52
N PHE A 113 13.40 16.60 -7.61
CA PHE A 113 14.19 17.80 -7.89
C PHE A 113 15.27 17.53 -8.95
N ASN A 114 15.99 16.42 -8.80
CA ASN A 114 17.02 16.00 -9.74
C ASN A 114 16.44 15.74 -11.13
N LYS A 115 15.29 15.04 -11.22
CA LYS A 115 14.58 14.81 -12.48
C LYS A 115 14.08 16.11 -13.12
N LYS A 116 13.52 17.04 -12.34
CA LYS A 116 12.95 18.30 -12.87
C LYS A 116 14.04 19.27 -13.35
N ASN A 117 15.17 19.33 -12.66
CA ASN A 117 16.25 20.29 -12.96
C ASN A 117 17.39 19.68 -13.80
N GLY A 118 17.31 18.39 -14.15
CA GLY A 118 18.40 17.70 -14.84
C GLY A 118 19.69 17.63 -14.02
N THR A 119 19.58 17.68 -12.69
CA THR A 119 20.73 17.64 -11.77
C THR A 119 20.90 16.25 -11.18
N ASN A 120 22.09 15.97 -10.65
CA ASN A 120 22.37 14.74 -9.91
C ASN A 120 22.96 15.09 -8.53
N LEU A 121 22.22 15.90 -7.77
CA LEU A 121 22.65 16.33 -6.45
C LEU A 121 22.60 15.16 -5.46
N GLY A 122 23.59 15.11 -4.56
CA GLY A 122 23.51 14.27 -3.37
C GLY A 122 22.55 14.84 -2.32
N LEU A 123 22.14 14.02 -1.35
CA LEU A 123 21.25 14.44 -0.23
C LEU A 123 21.76 15.71 0.46
N GLY A 124 23.05 15.78 0.79
CA GLY A 124 23.65 16.94 1.47
C GLY A 124 23.56 18.22 0.63
N GLU A 125 23.89 18.14 -0.66
CA GLU A 125 23.85 19.29 -1.59
C GLU A 125 22.42 19.79 -1.80
N PHE A 126 21.46 18.86 -1.90
CA PHE A 126 20.06 19.19 -2.00
C PHE A 126 19.54 19.88 -0.73
N LEU A 127 19.90 19.39 0.45
CA LEU A 127 19.51 20.01 1.72
C LEU A 127 20.12 21.40 1.89
N VAL A 128 21.41 21.57 1.60
CA VAL A 128 22.10 22.88 1.63
C VAL A 128 21.40 23.87 0.70
N LYS A 129 21.11 23.45 -0.53
CA LYS A 129 20.43 24.27 -1.54
C LYS A 129 18.97 24.58 -1.19
N LYS A 130 18.26 23.64 -0.56
CA LYS A 130 16.84 23.79 -0.20
C LYS A 130 16.64 24.61 1.07
N LEU A 131 17.55 24.47 2.04
CA LEU A 131 17.52 25.19 3.31
C LEU A 131 18.26 26.54 3.23
N SER A 132 18.81 26.90 2.07
CA SER A 132 19.59 28.12 1.84
C SER A 132 20.72 28.31 2.86
N ILE A 133 21.29 27.21 3.33
CA ILE A 133 22.38 27.24 4.31
C ILE A 133 23.63 27.60 3.51
N SER A 134 24.21 28.77 3.79
CA SER A 134 25.48 29.24 3.21
C SER A 134 26.63 29.01 4.19
#